data_AF-A0A6M0IHM4-F1
#
_entry.id   AF-A0A6M0IHM4-F1
#
_cell.length_a   1.000
_cell.length_b   1.000
_cell.length_c   1.000
_cell.angle_alpha   90.00
_cell.angle_beta   90.00
_cell.angle_gamma   90.00
#
_symmetry.space_group_name_H-M   'P 1'
#
loop_
_entity.id
_entity.type
_entity.pdbx_description
1 polymer ?
#
loop_
_entity_poly.entity_id
_entity_poly.type
_entity_poly.pdbx_seq_one_letter_code
_entity_poly.pdbx_strand_id
1 'polypeptide(L)'
;MTNEDPKSSGQPPEKTTLTDQLTGLLTDLRYPSESDEPVAFVTCYLNQKEPLTVSQIKDWQMLPPAVRVDEIPEAEFWEPVITDEDWYNDDEKARTKKFQQLKQLLESELTDRQVFYAGETEIDVFLLGIQTDGERAGIQTKLVQT
;
A
#
# COMPACT_ATOMS: atom_id res chain seq x y z
N MET A 1 56.35 -3.13 -19.92
CA MET A 1 55.26 -3.94 -20.51
C MET A 1 54.36 -4.31 -19.35
N THR A 2 53.36 -3.47 -19.02
CA THR A 2 51.97 -3.52 -19.53
C THR A 2 51.33 -4.88 -19.25
N ASN A 3 50.19 -5.06 -18.56
CA ASN A 3 49.21 -4.17 -17.96
C ASN A 3 48.51 -4.95 -16.82
N GLU A 4 47.86 -4.18 -15.95
CA GLU A 4 46.81 -4.59 -15.02
C GLU A 4 45.61 -5.21 -15.75
N ASP A 5 44.91 -6.13 -15.08
CA ASP A 5 43.47 -6.36 -15.28
C ASP A 5 42.86 -6.90 -13.97
N PRO A 6 42.12 -6.08 -13.20
CA PRO A 6 41.21 -6.57 -12.18
C PRO A 6 39.92 -7.04 -12.86
N LYS A 7 39.49 -8.28 -12.59
CA LYS A 7 38.17 -8.78 -12.99
C LYS A 7 37.10 -7.90 -12.33
N SER A 8 36.51 -7.04 -13.16
CA SER A 8 35.28 -6.30 -12.91
C SER A 8 34.14 -7.31 -12.67
N SER A 9 33.78 -7.50 -11.40
CA SER A 9 32.51 -8.11 -11.03
C SER A 9 31.43 -7.04 -11.20
N GLY A 10 30.81 -7.00 -12.38
CA GLY A 10 29.58 -6.25 -12.58
C GLY A 10 28.49 -6.87 -11.71
N GLN A 11 28.21 -6.27 -10.55
CA GLN A 11 26.97 -6.52 -9.83
C GLN A 11 25.82 -6.06 -10.74
N PRO A 12 24.73 -6.86 -10.89
CA PRO A 12 23.51 -6.36 -11.51
C PRO A 12 23.04 -5.12 -10.74
N PRO A 13 22.40 -4.13 -11.41
CA PRO A 13 21.88 -2.96 -10.71
C PRO A 13 20.97 -3.42 -9.58
N GLU A 14 21.29 -3.01 -8.34
CA GLU A 14 20.49 -3.31 -7.16
C GLU A 14 19.08 -2.76 -7.41
N LYS A 15 18.11 -3.65 -7.66
CA LYS A 15 16.70 -3.27 -7.70
C LYS A 15 16.32 -2.83 -6.28
N THR A 16 16.07 -1.55 -6.09
CA THR A 16 15.49 -1.00 -4.86
C THR A 16 14.18 -1.73 -4.56
N THR A 17 14.02 -2.26 -3.36
CA THR A 17 12.83 -3.03 -3.00
C THR A 17 11.61 -2.11 -2.91
N LEU A 18 10.39 -2.62 -3.11
CA LEU A 18 9.17 -1.82 -2.97
C LEU A 18 9.10 -1.12 -1.60
N THR A 19 9.52 -1.81 -0.54
CA THR A 19 9.62 -1.27 0.82
C THR A 19 10.54 -0.05 0.89
N ASP A 20 11.69 -0.07 0.23
CA ASP A 20 12.64 1.05 0.21
C ASP A 20 12.03 2.26 -0.52
N GLN A 21 11.33 2.03 -1.64
CA GLN A 21 10.64 3.08 -2.39
C GLN A 21 9.48 3.71 -1.58
N LEU A 22 8.77 2.90 -0.79
CA LEU A 22 7.66 3.34 0.03
C LEU A 22 8.07 4.07 1.31
N THR A 23 9.22 3.73 1.90
CA THR A 23 9.64 4.26 3.21
C THR A 23 9.61 5.80 3.25
N GLY A 24 10.08 6.47 2.20
CA GLY A 24 10.06 7.94 2.13
C GLY A 24 8.66 8.53 1.96
N LEU A 25 7.76 7.84 1.24
CA LEU A 25 6.40 8.31 0.97
C LEU A 25 5.46 8.10 2.15
N LEU A 26 5.65 7.01 2.90
CA LEU A 26 4.83 6.65 4.06
C LEU A 26 5.22 7.44 5.32
N THR A 27 6.40 8.07 5.34
CA THR A 27 6.84 8.88 6.48
C THR A 27 5.89 10.07 6.70
N ASP A 28 5.34 10.13 7.91
CA ASP A 28 4.35 11.11 8.36
C ASP A 28 3.06 11.17 7.51
N LEU A 29 2.78 10.12 6.72
CA LEU A 29 1.56 10.04 5.93
C LEU A 29 0.46 9.37 6.76
N ARG A 30 -0.61 10.12 7.00
CA ARG A 30 -1.77 9.68 7.80
C ARG A 30 -3.03 9.74 6.95
N TYR A 31 -3.84 8.69 7.01
CA TYR A 31 -5.08 8.61 6.27
C TYR A 31 -6.18 9.36 7.03
N PRO A 32 -6.90 10.28 6.38
CA PRO A 32 -7.91 11.10 7.05
C PRO A 32 -9.04 10.24 7.61
N SER A 33 -9.17 10.25 8.92
CA SER A 33 -10.27 9.64 9.69
C SER A 33 -10.36 10.37 11.03
N GLU A 34 -11.29 9.99 11.91
CA GLU A 34 -11.38 10.62 13.24
C GLU A 34 -10.07 10.51 14.05
N SER A 35 -9.29 9.45 13.81
CA SER A 35 -8.01 9.18 14.51
C SER A 35 -6.76 9.46 13.66
N ASP A 36 -6.95 9.89 12.41
CA ASP A 36 -5.89 10.11 11.42
C ASP A 36 -4.82 9.00 11.46
N GLU A 37 -5.10 7.72 11.22
CA GLU A 37 -4.11 6.66 11.44
C GLU A 37 -2.96 6.66 10.40
N PRO A 38 -1.75 6.17 10.75
CA PRO A 38 -0.65 6.13 9.80
C PRO A 38 -0.91 5.11 8.68
N VAL A 39 -0.31 5.35 7.52
CA VAL A 39 -0.24 4.37 6.43
C VAL A 39 1.07 3.61 6.53
N ALA A 40 1.00 2.28 6.53
CA ALA A 40 2.16 1.41 6.69
C ALA A 40 2.26 0.38 5.57
N PHE A 41 3.48 -0.05 5.25
CA PHE A 41 3.70 -1.17 4.33
C PHE A 41 3.28 -2.49 4.98
N VAL A 42 2.70 -3.40 4.19
CA VAL A 42 2.30 -4.74 4.65
C VAL A 42 2.64 -5.79 3.59
N THR A 43 3.01 -6.99 4.04
CA THR A 43 3.17 -8.18 3.19
C THR A 43 2.06 -9.19 3.49
N CYS A 44 1.62 -9.90 2.45
CA CYS A 44 0.60 -10.93 2.54
C CYS A 44 1.19 -12.25 2.05
N TYR A 45 1.18 -13.28 2.90
CA TYR A 45 1.75 -14.58 2.55
C TYR A 45 0.89 -15.37 1.54
N LEU A 46 -0.31 -14.88 1.22
CA LEU A 46 -1.19 -15.51 0.23
C LEU A 46 -0.68 -15.20 -1.19
N ASN A 47 0.01 -16.18 -1.77
CA ASN A 47 0.74 -16.07 -3.03
C ASN A 47 0.00 -16.68 -4.24
N GLN A 48 -1.33 -16.74 -4.17
CA GLN A 48 -2.16 -17.19 -5.29
C GLN A 48 -2.29 -16.11 -6.37
N LYS A 49 -2.49 -16.54 -7.62
CA LYS A 49 -2.68 -15.64 -8.77
C LYS A 49 -4.11 -15.11 -8.85
N GLU A 50 -5.07 -15.90 -8.37
CA GLU A 50 -6.47 -15.53 -8.34
C GLU A 50 -6.71 -14.36 -7.37
N PRO A 51 -7.69 -13.50 -7.65
CA PRO A 51 -8.11 -12.48 -6.69
C PRO A 51 -8.38 -13.09 -5.31
N LEU A 52 -7.90 -12.41 -4.27
CA LEU A 52 -8.18 -12.77 -2.90
C LEU A 52 -9.67 -12.64 -2.63
N THR A 53 -10.21 -13.61 -1.91
CA THR A 53 -11.59 -13.55 -1.42
C THR A 53 -11.63 -12.94 -0.02
N VAL A 54 -12.80 -12.40 0.34
CA VAL A 54 -13.10 -11.93 1.71
C VAL A 54 -12.74 -12.97 2.78
N SER A 55 -13.05 -14.25 2.54
CA SER A 55 -12.72 -15.33 3.49
C SER A 55 -11.21 -15.50 3.68
N GLN A 56 -10.43 -15.38 2.62
CA GLN A 56 -8.97 -15.50 2.69
C GLN A 56 -8.34 -14.33 3.44
N ILE A 57 -8.90 -13.12 3.32
CA ILE A 57 -8.47 -11.97 4.13
C ILE A 57 -8.77 -12.20 5.60
N LYS A 58 -9.95 -12.74 5.93
CA LYS A 58 -10.29 -13.12 7.31
C LYS A 58 -9.30 -14.13 7.87
N ASP A 59 -8.96 -15.17 7.12
CA ASP A 59 -8.00 -16.18 7.54
C ASP A 59 -6.58 -15.60 7.68
N TRP A 60 -6.15 -14.75 6.74
CA TRP A 60 -4.84 -14.08 6.76
C TRP A 60 -4.67 -13.20 8.00
N GLN A 61 -5.68 -12.40 8.32
CA GLN A 61 -5.71 -11.49 9.47
C GLN A 61 -6.15 -12.17 10.77
N MET A 62 -6.44 -13.47 10.74
CA MET A 62 -6.96 -14.24 11.88
C MET A 62 -8.20 -13.58 12.52
N LEU A 63 -9.07 -13.01 11.68
CA LEU A 63 -10.23 -12.26 12.14
C LEU A 63 -11.31 -13.19 12.70
N PRO A 64 -11.98 -12.80 13.81
CA PRO A 64 -13.16 -13.50 14.28
C PRO A 64 -14.25 -13.60 13.19
N PRO A 65 -15.06 -14.68 13.16
CA PRO A 65 -16.12 -14.83 12.16
C PRO A 65 -17.12 -13.67 12.10
N ALA A 66 -17.35 -13.02 13.24
CA ALA A 66 -18.25 -11.88 13.39
C ALA A 66 -17.72 -10.57 12.76
N VAL A 67 -16.41 -10.46 12.52
CA VAL A 67 -15.84 -9.27 11.86
C VAL A 67 -16.29 -9.26 10.41
N ARG A 68 -16.95 -8.18 10.01
CA ARG A 68 -17.33 -7.94 8.63
C ARG A 68 -16.08 -7.59 7.82
N VAL A 69 -15.97 -8.18 6.64
CA VAL A 69 -14.92 -7.83 5.67
C VAL A 69 -15.59 -7.64 4.33
N ASP A 70 -15.33 -6.51 3.67
CA ASP A 70 -15.84 -6.18 2.36
C ASP A 70 -14.67 -5.88 1.42
N GLU A 71 -14.77 -6.30 0.17
CA GLU A 71 -13.91 -5.81 -0.91
C GLU A 71 -14.55 -4.54 -1.49
N ILE A 72 -13.77 -3.46 -1.60
CA ILE A 72 -14.24 -2.18 -2.12
C ILE A 72 -13.45 -1.79 -3.38
N PRO A 73 -14.05 -1.02 -4.30
CA PRO A 73 -13.33 -0.53 -5.47
C PRO A 73 -12.11 0.32 -5.07
N GLU A 74 -10.95 0.04 -5.68
CA GLU A 74 -9.71 0.79 -5.40
C GLU A 74 -9.89 2.32 -5.58
N ALA A 75 -10.75 2.74 -6.51
CA ALA A 75 -11.06 4.16 -6.72
C ALA A 75 -11.68 4.82 -5.47
N GLU A 76 -12.55 4.13 -4.74
CA GLU A 76 -13.22 4.65 -3.54
C GLU A 76 -12.25 4.82 -2.37
N PHE A 77 -11.22 3.97 -2.29
CA PHE A 77 -10.13 4.15 -1.33
C PHE A 77 -9.30 5.41 -1.63
N TRP A 78 -9.03 5.69 -2.90
CA TRP A 78 -8.17 6.82 -3.25
C TRP A 78 -8.91 8.16 -3.27
N GLU A 79 -10.17 8.18 -3.70
CA GLU A 79 -10.98 9.39 -3.89
C GLU A 79 -10.85 10.44 -2.76
N PRO A 80 -10.98 10.09 -1.46
CA PRO A 80 -10.91 11.09 -0.38
C PRO A 80 -9.51 11.67 -0.15
N VAL A 81 -8.45 11.06 -0.69
CA VAL A 81 -7.06 11.44 -0.40
C VAL A 81 -6.27 11.92 -1.61
N ILE A 82 -6.76 11.69 -2.83
CA ILE A 82 -6.10 12.15 -4.07
C ILE A 82 -6.80 13.37 -4.70
N THR A 83 -7.98 13.73 -4.20
CA THR A 83 -8.76 14.86 -4.70
C THR A 83 -8.29 16.14 -4.02
N ASP A 84 -7.78 17.08 -4.81
CA ASP A 84 -7.48 18.42 -4.32
C ASP A 84 -8.78 19.23 -4.21
N GLU A 85 -8.97 19.86 -3.07
CA GLU A 85 -10.05 20.79 -2.83
C GLU A 85 -9.52 22.23 -2.83
N ASP A 86 -10.28 23.15 -3.42
CA ASP A 86 -9.86 24.56 -3.53
C ASP A 86 -9.66 25.23 -2.16
N TRP A 87 -10.33 24.72 -1.13
CA TRP A 87 -10.27 25.21 0.24
C TRP A 87 -9.13 24.62 1.08
N TYR A 88 -8.34 23.69 0.53
CA TYR A 88 -7.18 23.13 1.22
C TYR A 88 -6.06 24.16 1.41
N ASN A 89 -5.48 24.13 2.61
CA ASN A 89 -4.25 24.84 2.93
C ASN A 89 -3.01 24.12 2.33
N ASP A 90 -1.82 24.68 2.54
CA ASP A 90 -0.58 24.15 1.96
C ASP A 90 -0.21 22.76 2.49
N ASP A 91 -0.48 22.47 3.77
CA ASP A 91 -0.20 21.17 4.38
C ASP A 91 -1.15 20.08 3.84
N GLU A 92 -2.43 20.42 3.69
CA GLU A 92 -3.45 19.53 3.10
C GLU A 92 -3.12 19.21 1.64
N LYS A 93 -2.74 20.22 0.84
CA LYS A 93 -2.28 20.02 -0.55
C LYS A 93 -1.00 19.19 -0.63
N ALA A 94 -0.06 19.40 0.29
CA ALA A 94 1.16 18.60 0.36
C ALA A 94 0.83 17.13 0.68
N ARG A 95 -0.13 16.89 1.59
CA ARG A 95 -0.63 15.53 1.91
C ARG A 95 -1.30 14.89 0.69
N THR A 96 -2.20 15.57 0.00
CA THR A 96 -2.86 15.06 -1.22
C THR A 96 -1.84 14.68 -2.27
N LYS A 97 -0.82 15.53 -2.49
CA LYS A 97 0.28 15.24 -3.41
C LYS A 97 1.08 13.98 -3.01
N LYS A 98 1.35 13.77 -1.72
CA LYS A 98 2.00 12.53 -1.24
C LYS A 98 1.13 11.30 -1.54
N PHE A 99 -0.18 11.37 -1.34
CA PHE A 99 -1.10 10.28 -1.68
C PHE A 99 -1.16 10.01 -3.19
N GLN A 100 -1.15 11.05 -4.02
CA GLN A 100 -1.06 10.90 -5.47
C GLN A 100 0.23 10.19 -5.90
N GLN A 101 1.37 10.55 -5.29
CA GLN A 101 2.66 9.88 -5.53
C GLN A 101 2.66 8.42 -5.07
N LEU A 102 2.09 8.16 -3.88
CA LEU A 102 1.93 6.81 -3.36
C LEU A 102 1.08 5.94 -4.29
N LYS A 103 -0.06 6.46 -4.75
CA LYS A 103 -0.93 5.79 -5.71
C LYS A 103 -0.16 5.44 -6.99
N GLN A 104 0.54 6.41 -7.59
CA GLN A 104 1.32 6.18 -8.80
C GLN A 104 2.39 5.09 -8.63
N LEU A 105 3.08 5.08 -7.49
CA LEU A 105 4.08 4.05 -7.18
C LEU A 105 3.43 2.67 -7.04
N LEU A 106 2.33 2.55 -6.31
CA LEU A 106 1.63 1.27 -6.17
C LEU A 106 1.05 0.78 -7.50
N GLU A 107 0.56 1.69 -8.35
CA GLU A 107 0.09 1.36 -9.70
C GLU A 107 1.22 0.87 -10.63
N SER A 108 2.46 1.36 -10.44
CA SER A 108 3.61 0.93 -11.25
C SER A 108 4.25 -0.36 -10.75
N GLU A 109 4.24 -0.61 -9.45
CA GLU A 109 4.94 -1.75 -8.84
C GLU A 109 4.03 -2.95 -8.55
N LEU A 110 2.72 -2.74 -8.38
CA LEU A 110 1.76 -3.78 -8.03
C LEU A 110 0.73 -4.00 -9.14
N THR A 111 0.48 -5.27 -9.43
CA THR A 111 -0.58 -5.74 -10.33
C THR A 111 -1.72 -6.38 -9.53
N ASP A 112 -2.89 -6.58 -10.14
CA ASP A 112 -4.05 -7.25 -9.52
C ASP A 112 -4.37 -6.75 -8.11
N ARG A 113 -4.44 -5.42 -7.98
CA ARG A 113 -4.67 -4.73 -6.71
C ARG A 113 -6.12 -4.88 -6.25
N GLN A 114 -6.30 -5.12 -4.95
CA GLN A 114 -7.58 -5.24 -4.28
C GLN A 114 -7.56 -4.47 -2.97
N VAL A 115 -8.70 -3.88 -2.60
CA VAL A 115 -8.85 -3.17 -1.34
C VAL A 115 -9.90 -3.87 -0.47
N PHE A 116 -9.55 -4.09 0.80
CA PHE A 116 -10.41 -4.76 1.78
C PHE A 116 -10.58 -3.91 3.01
N TYR A 117 -11.83 -3.75 3.46
CA TYR A 117 -12.21 -3.08 4.69
C TYR A 117 -12.66 -4.14 5.69
N ALA A 118 -12.04 -4.18 6.87
CA ALA A 118 -12.31 -5.16 7.91
C ALA A 118 -12.73 -4.48 9.21
N GLY A 119 -14.00 -4.57 9.58
CA GLY A 119 -14.58 -3.91 10.76
C GLY A 119 -15.77 -3.01 10.42
N GLU A 120 -16.29 -2.32 11.44
CA GLU A 120 -17.44 -1.40 11.30
C GLU A 120 -17.14 -0.02 11.91
N THR A 121 -16.67 0.03 13.17
CA THR A 121 -16.28 1.28 13.85
C THR A 121 -14.78 1.54 13.73
N GLU A 122 -13.96 0.53 14.03
CA GLU A 122 -12.54 0.49 13.72
C GLU A 122 -12.36 -0.42 12.52
N ILE A 123 -12.01 0.17 11.39
CA ILE A 123 -11.94 -0.52 10.11
C ILE A 123 -10.46 -0.64 9.73
N ASP A 124 -9.92 -1.85 9.74
CA ASP A 124 -8.61 -2.12 9.17
C ASP A 124 -8.73 -2.18 7.65
N VAL A 125 -7.93 -1.36 6.97
CA VAL A 125 -7.96 -1.22 5.51
C VAL A 125 -6.67 -1.78 4.93
N PHE A 126 -6.80 -2.65 3.93
CA PHE A 126 -5.69 -3.25 3.23
C PHE A 126 -5.82 -2.98 1.74
N LEU A 127 -4.82 -2.35 1.12
CA LEU A 127 -4.65 -2.32 -0.33
C LEU A 127 -3.49 -3.26 -0.66
N LEU A 128 -3.80 -4.38 -1.31
CA LEU A 128 -2.84 -5.45 -1.61
C LEU A 128 -2.76 -5.66 -3.11
N GLY A 129 -1.57 -5.89 -3.64
CA GLY A 129 -1.35 -6.32 -5.02
C GLY A 129 -0.14 -7.23 -5.15
N ILE A 130 0.09 -7.73 -6.35
CA ILE A 130 1.15 -8.69 -6.69
C ILE A 130 2.36 -7.92 -7.22
N GLN A 131 3.50 -8.10 -6.56
CA GLN A 131 4.80 -7.57 -6.97
C GLN A 131 5.37 -8.34 -8.16
N THR A 132 6.40 -7.79 -8.80
CA THR A 132 7.07 -8.42 -9.96
C THR A 132 7.74 -9.77 -9.67
N ASP A 133 8.06 -10.06 -8.41
CA ASP A 133 8.58 -11.35 -7.93
C ASP A 133 7.48 -12.38 -7.63
N GLY A 134 6.21 -11.98 -7.72
CA GLY A 134 5.04 -12.81 -7.43
C GLY A 134 4.59 -12.79 -5.97
N GLU A 135 5.30 -12.10 -5.07
CA GLU A 135 4.85 -11.90 -3.70
C GLU A 135 3.73 -10.88 -3.63
N ARG A 136 2.84 -11.03 -2.65
CA ARG A 136 1.75 -10.08 -2.43
C ARG A 136 2.11 -9.10 -1.32
N ALA A 137 2.00 -7.81 -1.63
CA ALA A 137 2.31 -6.74 -0.70
C ALA A 137 1.45 -5.51 -1.00
N GLY A 138 1.56 -4.49 -0.14
CA GLY A 138 0.93 -3.21 -0.36
C GLY A 138 0.94 -2.36 0.89
N ILE A 139 -0.17 -1.68 1.16
CA ILE A 139 -0.30 -0.79 2.30
C ILE A 139 -1.48 -1.16 3.17
N GLN A 140 -1.37 -0.82 4.44
CA GLN A 140 -2.44 -0.91 5.42
C GLN A 140 -2.61 0.41 6.17
N THR A 141 -3.83 0.69 6.59
CA THR A 141 -4.15 1.78 7.52
C THR A 141 -5.39 1.39 8.32
N LYS A 142 -5.83 2.26 9.24
CA LYS A 142 -7.05 2.05 10.02
C LYS A 142 -7.93 3.28 9.89
N LEU A 143 -9.24 3.08 9.72
CA LEU A 143 -10.23 4.15 9.73
C LEU A 143 -11.05 4.02 11.00
N VAL A 144 -11.23 5.12 11.71
CA VAL A 144 -12.17 5.19 12.83
C VAL A 144 -13.36 6.03 12.41
N GLN A 145 -14.56 5.48 12.59
CA GLN A 145 -15.84 6.10 12.30
C GLN A 145 -16.73 6.01 13.55
N THR A 146 -17.27 7.15 14.02
CA THR A 146 -18.21 7.22 15.15
C THR A 146 -19.61 7.64 14.75
#